data_AF-A0A3P8UF40-F1
#
_entry.id   AF-A0A3P8UF40-F1
#
_cell.length_a   1.000
_cell.length_b   1.000
_cell.length_c   1.000
_cell.angle_alpha   90.00
_cell.angle_beta   90.00
_cell.angle_gamma   90.00
#
_symmetry.space_group_name_H-M   'P 1'
#
loop_
_entity.id
_entity.type
_entity.pdbx_description
1 polymer ?
#
loop_
_entity_poly.entity_id
_entity_poly.type
_entity_poly.pdbx_seq_one_letter_code
_entity_poly.pdbx_strand_id
1 'polypeptide(L)'
;MLVDWLDRWLEYINIIIINFKVFVKDMNILLNEMMSNNMAKIADARKTVEQLKLEVNIERMMVSKAAADLMAYCEAHAKEDPLVTPVPSSENPFREKKLFCVIL
;
A
#
# COMPACT_ATOMS: atom_id res chain seq x y z
N MET A 1 -37.86 38.85 -41.31
CA MET A 1 -36.49 39.41 -41.37
C MET A 1 -36.02 39.99 -40.04
N LEU A 2 -36.73 40.96 -39.44
CA LEU A 2 -36.33 41.53 -38.14
C LEU A 2 -36.56 40.57 -36.97
N VAL A 3 -37.68 39.84 -36.99
CA VAL A 3 -38.02 38.79 -36.02
C VAL A 3 -36.98 37.65 -36.07
N ASP A 4 -36.65 37.16 -37.26
CA ASP A 4 -35.62 36.11 -37.46
C ASP A 4 -34.19 36.55 -37.04
N TRP A 5 -33.94 37.86 -36.98
CA TRP A 5 -32.68 38.42 -36.49
C TRP A 5 -32.66 38.50 -34.96
N LEU A 6 -33.80 38.86 -34.36
CA LEU A 6 -33.98 38.88 -32.91
C LEU A 6 -33.89 37.48 -32.32
N ASP A 7 -34.53 36.49 -32.94
CA ASP A 7 -34.52 35.09 -32.48
C ASP A 7 -33.10 34.52 -32.50
N ARG A 8 -32.35 34.74 -33.59
CA ARG A 8 -30.93 34.36 -33.67
C ARG A 8 -30.04 35.09 -32.66
N TRP A 9 -30.33 36.35 -32.38
CA TRP A 9 -29.60 37.12 -31.37
C TRP A 9 -29.88 36.59 -29.95
N LEU A 10 -31.13 36.25 -29.65
CA LEU A 10 -31.52 35.62 -28.39
C LEU A 10 -30.92 34.22 -28.22
N GLU A 11 -30.85 33.42 -29.30
CA GLU A 11 -30.14 32.14 -29.29
C GLU A 11 -28.65 32.31 -28.97
N TYR A 12 -27.98 33.29 -29.59
CA TYR A 12 -26.58 33.58 -29.32
C TYR A 12 -26.34 33.99 -27.85
N ILE A 13 -27.20 34.86 -27.30
CA ILE A 13 -27.14 35.26 -25.89
C ILE A 13 -27.40 34.06 -24.97
N ASN A 14 -28.38 33.21 -25.29
CA ASN A 14 -28.64 31.99 -24.54
C ASN A 14 -27.44 31.04 -24.53
N ILE A 15 -26.75 30.87 -25.67
CA ILE A 15 -25.52 30.07 -25.77
C ILE A 15 -24.42 30.66 -24.87
N ILE A 16 -24.24 31.98 -24.87
CA ILE A 16 -23.26 32.65 -23.98
C ILE A 16 -23.61 32.40 -22.51
N ILE A 17 -24.88 32.57 -22.12
CA ILE A 17 -25.33 32.35 -20.74
C ILE A 17 -25.12 30.89 -20.34
N ILE A 18 -25.42 29.94 -21.22
CA ILE A 18 -25.20 28.51 -20.98
C ILE A 18 -23.71 28.24 -20.79
N ASN A 19 -22.86 28.73 -21.68
CA ASN A 19 -21.41 28.55 -21.58
C ASN A 19 -20.85 29.17 -20.30
N PHE A 20 -21.33 30.34 -19.90
CA PHE A 20 -20.94 30.96 -18.64
C PHE A 20 -21.38 30.13 -17.42
N LYS A 21 -22.61 29.61 -17.42
CA LYS A 21 -23.10 28.72 -16.36
C LYS A 21 -22.31 27.42 -16.29
N VAL A 22 -21.95 26.83 -17.43
CA VAL A 22 -21.10 25.62 -17.51
C VAL A 22 -19.72 25.93 -16.93
N PHE A 23 -19.09 27.03 -17.36
CA PHE A 23 -17.79 27.45 -16.86
C PHE A 23 -17.80 27.65 -15.33
N VAL A 24 -18.81 28.32 -14.79
CA VAL A 24 -18.95 28.51 -13.32
C VAL A 24 -19.18 27.19 -12.60
N LYS A 25 -19.96 26.26 -13.18
CA LYS A 25 -20.18 24.93 -12.61
C LYS A 25 -18.88 24.13 -12.55
N ASP A 26 -18.11 24.11 -13.64
CA ASP A 26 -16.85 23.37 -13.74
C ASP A 26 -15.80 23.92 -12.76
N MET A 27 -15.70 25.24 -12.64
CA MET A 27 -14.85 25.90 -11.64
C MET A 27 -15.22 25.50 -10.20
N ASN A 28 -16.51 25.43 -9.88
CA ASN A 28 -16.96 25.00 -8.55
C ASN A 28 -16.67 23.51 -8.29
N ILE A 29 -16.78 22.64 -9.29
CA ILE A 29 -16.43 21.22 -9.17
C ILE A 29 -14.94 21.08 -8.82
N LEU A 30 -14.06 21.76 -9.56
CA LEU A 30 -12.62 21.72 -9.32
C LEU A 30 -12.27 22.22 -7.91
N LEU A 31 -12.89 23.32 -7.45
CA LEU A 31 -12.68 23.84 -6.10
C LEU A 31 -13.10 22.82 -5.02
N ASN A 32 -14.25 22.17 -5.18
CA ASN A 32 -14.73 21.15 -4.25
C ASN A 32 -13.82 19.92 -4.22
N GLU A 33 -13.35 19.45 -5.37
CA GLU A 33 -12.40 18.34 -5.47
C GLU A 33 -11.08 18.67 -4.77
N MET A 34 -10.52 19.87 -5.02
CA MET A 34 -9.30 20.33 -4.35
C MET A 34 -9.46 20.38 -2.83
N MET A 35 -10.58 20.90 -2.33
CA MET A 35 -10.87 20.94 -0.90
C MET A 35 -11.01 19.53 -0.30
N SER A 36 -11.72 18.62 -0.98
CA SER A 36 -11.90 17.23 -0.54
C SER A 36 -10.55 16.49 -0.46
N ASN A 37 -9.71 16.64 -1.48
CA ASN A 37 -8.37 16.05 -1.52
C ASN A 37 -7.47 16.55 -0.39
N ASN A 38 -7.55 17.85 -0.08
CA ASN A 38 -6.81 18.44 1.04
C ASN A 38 -7.29 17.90 2.39
N MET A 39 -8.60 17.76 2.58
CA MET A 39 -9.18 17.18 3.80
C MET A 39 -8.75 15.72 4.00
N ALA A 40 -8.74 14.92 2.93
CA ALA A 40 -8.26 13.53 2.97
C ALA A 40 -6.78 13.47 3.39
N LYS A 41 -5.91 14.28 2.77
CA LYS A 41 -4.49 14.37 3.14
C LYS A 41 -4.29 14.80 4.60
N ILE A 42 -5.09 15.74 5.10
CA ILE A 42 -5.02 16.17 6.50
C ILE A 42 -5.45 15.03 7.44
N ALA A 43 -6.49 14.28 7.10
CA ALA A 43 -6.94 13.14 7.89
C ALA A 43 -5.86 12.04 7.94
N ASP A 44 -5.22 11.73 6.82
CA ASP A 44 -4.13 10.76 6.75
C ASP A 44 -2.91 11.21 7.56
N ALA A 45 -2.54 12.48 7.47
CA ALA A 45 -1.46 13.06 8.26
C ALA A 45 -1.76 12.96 9.77
N ARG A 46 -2.99 13.27 10.19
CA ARG A 46 -3.42 13.11 11.59
C ARG A 46 -3.35 11.66 12.03
N LYS A 47 -3.86 10.72 11.23
CA LYS A 47 -3.78 9.28 11.52
C LYS A 47 -2.34 8.82 11.69
N THR A 48 -1.44 9.32 10.84
CA THR A 48 0.00 9.01 10.91
C THR A 48 0.62 9.56 12.19
N VAL A 49 0.28 10.78 12.60
CA VAL A 49 0.77 11.36 13.86
C VAL A 49 0.30 10.55 15.06
N GLU A 50 -0.97 10.13 15.10
CA GLU A 50 -1.47 9.30 16.19
C GLU A 50 -0.76 7.94 16.26
N GLN A 51 -0.49 7.32 15.11
CA GLN A 51 0.31 6.09 15.05
C GLN A 51 1.72 6.30 15.61
N LEU A 52 2.41 7.36 15.17
CA LEU A 52 3.77 7.66 15.63
C LEU A 52 3.84 7.94 17.13
N LYS A 53 2.82 8.59 17.71
CA LYS A 53 2.73 8.80 19.16
C LYS A 53 2.69 7.49 19.93
N LEU A 54 1.97 6.49 19.41
CA LEU A 54 1.93 5.15 20.00
C LEU A 54 3.28 4.44 19.86
N GLU A 55 3.91 4.49 18.68
CA GLU A 55 5.19 3.81 18.38
C GLU A 55 6.38 4.37 19.17
N VAL A 56 6.38 5.68 19.45
CA VAL A 56 7.41 6.31 20.29
C VAL A 56 7.37 5.76 21.71
N ASN A 57 6.18 5.41 22.21
CA ASN A 57 5.98 4.94 23.57
C ASN A 57 6.22 3.43 23.74
N ILE A 58 6.68 2.74 22.70
CA ILE A 58 7.09 1.33 22.78
C ILE A 58 8.45 1.24 23.48
N GLU A 59 8.51 0.49 24.57
CA GLU A 59 9.76 0.19 25.26
C GLU A 59 10.66 -0.68 24.38
N ARG A 60 11.89 -0.21 24.13
CA ARG A 60 12.87 -0.92 23.31
C ARG A 60 13.85 -1.69 24.17
N MET A 61 14.11 -2.93 23.77
CA MET A 61 15.18 -3.76 24.33
C MET A 61 16.55 -3.31 23.78
N MET A 62 17.60 -3.44 24.60
CA MET A 62 18.98 -3.21 24.16
C MET A 62 19.36 -4.18 23.05
N VAL A 63 19.94 -3.67 21.97
CA VAL A 63 20.36 -4.48 20.81
C VAL A 63 21.37 -5.55 21.23
N SER A 64 22.28 -5.25 22.15
CA SER A 64 23.24 -6.22 22.68
C SER A 64 22.56 -7.40 23.37
N LYS A 65 21.48 -7.15 24.11
CA LYS A 65 20.68 -8.20 24.76
C LYS A 65 19.92 -9.03 23.73
N ALA A 66 19.23 -8.36 22.79
CA ALA A 66 18.51 -9.05 21.71
C ALA A 66 19.44 -9.97 20.90
N ALA A 67 20.65 -9.48 20.58
CA ALA A 67 21.64 -10.26 19.85
C ALA A 67 22.13 -11.47 20.65
N ALA A 68 22.39 -11.30 21.96
CA ALA A 68 22.78 -12.41 22.83
C ALA A 68 21.67 -13.47 22.93
N ASP A 69 20.42 -13.06 23.07
CA ASP A 69 19.27 -13.96 23.12
C ASP A 69 19.11 -14.75 21.81
N LEU A 70 19.28 -14.08 20.66
CA LEU A 70 19.25 -14.72 19.34
C LEU A 70 20.41 -15.71 19.16
N MET A 71 21.63 -15.34 19.56
CA MET A 71 22.80 -16.25 19.49
C MET A 71 22.58 -17.49 20.35
N ALA A 72 22.14 -17.31 21.61
CA ALA A 72 21.86 -18.42 22.51
C ALA A 72 20.78 -19.36 21.95
N TYR A 73 19.72 -18.80 21.33
CA TYR A 73 18.68 -19.58 20.69
C TYR A 73 19.23 -20.40 19.51
N CYS A 74 20.01 -19.77 18.64
CA CYS A 74 20.62 -20.46 17.50
C CYS A 74 21.59 -21.57 17.95
N GLU A 75 22.44 -21.31 18.94
CA GLU A 75 23.39 -22.30 19.46
C GLU A 75 22.70 -23.50 20.11
N ALA A 76 21.59 -23.28 20.83
CA ALA A 76 20.82 -24.35 21.45
C ALA A 76 20.20 -25.29 20.41
N HIS A 77 19.72 -24.76 19.27
CA HIS A 77 19.02 -25.54 18.24
C HIS A 77 19.88 -25.93 17.04
N ALA A 78 21.13 -25.44 16.94
CA ALA A 78 22.02 -25.73 15.82
C ALA A 78 22.29 -27.23 15.59
N LYS A 79 22.22 -28.03 16.65
CA LYS A 79 22.41 -29.49 16.57
C LYS A 79 21.19 -30.23 16.04
N GLU A 80 20.02 -29.64 16.20
CA GLU A 80 18.73 -30.21 15.76
C GLU A 80 18.39 -29.79 14.34
N ASP A 81 19.04 -28.75 13.81
CA ASP A 81 18.91 -28.30 12.44
C ASP A 81 19.66 -29.24 11.46
N PRO A 82 18.96 -30.02 10.63
CA PRO A 82 19.58 -30.97 9.69
C PRO A 82 20.40 -30.30 8.58
N LEU A 83 20.23 -28.99 8.36
CA LEU A 83 20.95 -28.21 7.35
C LEU A 83 22.28 -27.68 7.91
N VAL A 84 22.34 -27.42 9.21
CA VAL A 84 23.55 -26.98 9.91
C VAL A 84 24.39 -28.18 10.33
N THR A 85 23.74 -29.19 10.92
CA THR A 85 24.38 -30.45 11.31
C THR A 85 23.86 -31.57 10.39
N PRO A 86 24.63 -32.02 9.38
CA PRO A 86 24.16 -33.01 8.44
C PRO A 86 23.72 -34.29 9.12
N VAL A 87 22.48 -34.70 8.89
CA VAL A 87 21.95 -35.96 9.41
C VAL A 87 22.49 -37.17 8.62
N PRO A 88 22.65 -38.34 9.25
CA PRO A 88 23.04 -39.56 8.56
C PRO A 88 22.09 -39.88 7.39
N SER A 89 22.63 -40.51 6.34
CA SER A 89 21.84 -40.81 5.14
C SER A 89 20.60 -41.69 5.40
N SER A 90 20.58 -42.48 6.47
CA SER A 90 19.42 -43.29 6.87
C SER A 90 18.22 -42.47 7.37
N GLU A 91 18.49 -41.31 7.96
CA GLU A 91 17.46 -40.41 8.52
C GLU A 91 17.02 -39.35 7.51
N ASN A 92 17.84 -39.09 6.49
CA ASN A 92 17.49 -38.16 5.42
C ASN A 92 16.40 -38.74 4.49
N PRO A 93 15.17 -38.18 4.48
CA PRO A 93 14.10 -38.66 3.60
C PRO A 93 14.38 -38.43 2.11
N PHE A 94 15.29 -37.51 1.78
CA PHE A 94 15.75 -37.23 0.41
C PHE A 94 16.99 -38.03 0.00
N ARG A 95 17.41 -39.03 0.78
CA ARG A 95 18.49 -39.93 0.38
C ARG A 95 18.14 -40.60 -0.95
N GLU A 96 19.11 -40.70 -1.86
CA GLU A 96 19.03 -41.61 -3.00
C GLU A 96 18.72 -43.03 -2.52
N LYS A 97 17.46 -43.44 -2.63
CA LYS A 97 17.13 -44.86 -2.66
C LYS A 97 17.77 -45.37 -3.95
N LYS A 98 18.68 -46.34 -3.87
CA LYS A 98 18.99 -47.16 -5.04
C LYS A 98 17.70 -47.86 -5.44
N LEU A 99 16.87 -47.17 -6.23
CA LEU A 99 15.74 -47.76 -6.90
C LEU A 99 16.38 -48.71 -7.91
N PHE A 100 16.38 -50.00 -7.59
CA PHE A 100 16.55 -51.04 -8.58
C PHE A 100 15.38 -50.91 -9.54
N CYS A 101 15.53 -50.08 -10.56
CA CYS A 101 14.66 -50.10 -11.72
C CYS A 101 14.98 -51.38 -12.49
N VAL A 102 14.19 -52.43 -12.27
CA VAL A 102 14.00 -53.45 -13.30
C VAL A 102 13.00 -52.86 -14.27
N ILE A 103 13.47 -52.47 -15.45
CA ILE A 103 12.58 -52.23 -16.59
C ILE A 103 12.08 -53.63 -16.99
N LEU A 104 10.78 -53.87 -16.82
CA LEU A 104 10.08 -55.05 -17.35
C LEU A 104 9.41 -54.67 -18.68
#